data_AF-A0A512AFN8-F1
#
_entry.id   AF-A0A512AFN8-F1
#
_cell.length_a   1.000
_cell.length_b   1.000
_cell.length_c   1.000
_cell.angle_alpha   90.00
_cell.angle_beta   90.00
_cell.angle_gamma   90.00
#
_symmetry.space_group_name_H-M   'P 1'
#
loop_
_entity.id
_entity.type
_entity.pdbx_description
1 polymer ?
#
loop_
_entity_poly.entity_id
_entity_poly.type
_entity_poly.pdbx_seq_one_letter_code
_entity_poly.pdbx_strand_id
1 'polypeptide(L)'
;MRICALAFAATTLALGAPVQAMEHKATIDHPVGQIAADYSGTTKVAMQQVGTAGVGGRQDSLRCHWSVSLVVERQARLGEGPEARHTLARSNVVKGSAPGWCPQQGHLAERIAARHRDDLHAAMMALVEQDRALILAEADRMRGAPRES
;
A
#
# COMPACT_ATOMS: atom_id res chain seq x y z
N MET A 1 4.99 35.90 38.06
CA MET A 1 5.02 35.55 36.62
C MET A 1 4.98 34.03 36.51
N ARG A 2 3.90 33.46 35.97
CA ARG A 2 3.70 32.01 35.83
C ARG A 2 4.11 31.59 34.42
N ILE A 3 5.04 30.64 34.33
CA ILE A 3 5.54 30.06 33.08
C ILE A 3 4.47 29.12 32.54
N CYS A 4 3.83 29.47 31.42
CA CYS A 4 2.99 28.56 30.66
C CYS A 4 3.87 27.72 29.73
N ALA A 5 4.22 26.51 30.19
CA ALA A 5 4.76 25.48 29.31
C ALA A 5 3.61 24.90 28.47
N LEU A 6 3.53 25.29 27.20
CA LEU A 6 2.64 24.65 26.23
C LEU A 6 3.36 23.41 25.69
N ALA A 7 2.90 22.25 26.15
CA ALA A 7 3.31 20.96 25.62
C ALA A 7 2.81 20.82 24.17
N PHE A 8 3.74 20.70 23.22
CA PHE A 8 3.43 20.39 21.83
C PHE A 8 3.07 18.90 21.71
N ALA A 9 1.78 18.62 21.53
CA ALA A 9 1.32 17.30 21.13
C ALA A 9 1.45 17.18 19.61
N ALA A 10 2.42 16.40 19.13
CA ALA A 10 2.47 15.97 17.74
C ALA A 10 1.31 14.99 17.49
N THR A 11 0.22 15.46 16.87
CA THR A 11 -0.92 14.60 16.53
C THR A 11 -0.73 14.01 15.15
N THR A 12 -0.24 12.77 15.09
CA THR A 12 -0.16 12.00 13.85
C THR A 12 -1.54 11.43 13.52
N LEU A 13 -2.36 12.15 12.74
CA LEU A 13 -3.59 11.59 12.18
C LEU A 13 -3.29 10.81 10.91
N ALA A 14 -3.15 9.48 11.04
CA ALA A 14 -3.06 8.57 9.90
C ALA A 14 -4.46 8.16 9.43
N LEU A 15 -5.13 9.03 8.66
CA LEU A 15 -6.36 8.67 7.95
C LEU A 15 -5.99 8.05 6.60
N GLY A 16 -6.19 6.75 6.44
CA GLY A 16 -5.98 6.05 5.17
C GLY A 16 -7.26 5.34 4.76
N ALA A 17 -7.87 5.78 3.65
CA ALA A 17 -8.98 5.06 3.00
C ALA A 17 -8.43 4.27 1.80
N PRO A 18 -8.93 3.05 1.54
CA PRO A 18 -8.62 2.32 0.32
C PRO A 18 -9.24 3.06 -0.86
N VAL A 19 -8.42 3.48 -1.81
CA VAL A 19 -8.84 4.39 -2.88
C VAL A 19 -9.07 3.66 -4.21
N GLN A 20 -8.35 2.59 -4.49
CA GLN A 20 -8.48 1.80 -5.71
C GLN A 20 -8.17 0.31 -5.43
N ALA A 21 -9.07 -0.57 -5.88
CA ALA A 21 -8.84 -2.00 -5.92
C ALA A 21 -8.17 -2.36 -7.25
N MET A 22 -7.03 -3.05 -7.18
CA MET A 22 -6.27 -3.50 -8.36
C MET A 22 -6.26 -5.02 -8.36
N GLU A 23 -6.67 -5.64 -9.45
CA GLU A 23 -6.75 -7.11 -9.51
C GLU A 23 -5.79 -7.65 -10.59
N HIS A 24 -5.11 -8.75 -10.27
CA HIS A 24 -4.28 -9.46 -11.22
C HIS A 24 -4.38 -10.97 -10.98
N LYS A 25 -4.48 -11.74 -12.07
CA LYS A 25 -4.50 -13.19 -12.02
C LYS A 25 -3.30 -13.74 -12.74
N ALA A 26 -2.64 -14.72 -12.15
CA ALA A 26 -1.54 -15.44 -12.75
C ALA A 26 -1.79 -16.96 -12.69
N THR A 27 -1.32 -17.64 -13.72
CA THR A 27 -1.25 -19.09 -13.75
C THR A 27 0.20 -19.49 -13.97
N ILE A 28 0.71 -20.36 -13.10
CA ILE A 28 2.11 -20.78 -13.13
C ILE A 28 2.13 -22.30 -13.26
N ASP A 29 2.81 -22.79 -14.31
CA ASP A 29 3.06 -24.21 -14.48
C ASP A 29 4.00 -24.72 -13.37
N HIS A 30 3.59 -25.80 -12.74
CA HIS A 30 4.39 -26.48 -11.72
C HIS A 30 4.31 -28.00 -11.96
N PRO A 31 5.37 -28.78 -11.66
CA PRO A 31 5.44 -30.19 -12.05
C PRO A 31 4.29 -31.10 -11.59
N VAL A 32 3.52 -30.69 -10.59
CA VAL A 32 2.38 -31.45 -10.05
C VAL A 32 1.02 -30.82 -10.30
N GLY A 33 0.97 -29.77 -11.13
CA GLY A 33 -0.27 -29.11 -11.50
C GLY A 33 -0.07 -27.61 -11.66
N GLN A 34 -1.06 -26.93 -12.22
CA GLN A 34 -1.04 -25.48 -12.34
C GLN A 34 -1.29 -24.84 -10.98
N ILE A 35 -0.53 -23.77 -10.70
CA ILE A 35 -0.78 -22.86 -9.59
C ILE A 35 -1.64 -21.73 -10.12
N ALA A 36 -2.87 -21.60 -9.60
CA ALA A 36 -3.70 -20.43 -9.82
C ALA A 36 -3.45 -19.42 -8.71
N ALA A 37 -3.11 -18.18 -9.06
CA ALA A 37 -2.85 -17.10 -8.11
C ALA A 37 -3.69 -15.87 -8.43
N ASP A 38 -4.47 -15.41 -7.45
CA ASP A 38 -5.25 -14.18 -7.50
C ASP A 38 -4.58 -13.14 -6.59
N TYR A 39 -4.31 -11.96 -7.13
CA TYR A 39 -3.69 -10.83 -6.45
C TYR A 39 -4.66 -9.65 -6.37
N SER A 40 -4.92 -9.16 -5.17
CA SER A 40 -5.72 -7.96 -4.91
C SER A 40 -4.87 -6.88 -4.26
N GLY A 41 -4.80 -5.72 -4.89
CA GLY A 41 -4.00 -4.56 -4.49
C GLY A 41 -4.87 -3.48 -3.86
N THR A 42 -4.42 -2.97 -2.72
CA THR A 42 -5.02 -1.83 -2.02
C THR A 42 -3.98 -0.73 -1.80
N THR A 43 -4.36 0.50 -2.11
CA THR A 43 -3.50 1.68 -1.94
C THR A 43 -3.81 2.44 -0.66
N LYS A 44 -2.77 2.91 0.03
CA LYS A 44 -2.88 3.81 1.19
C LYS A 44 -2.16 5.11 0.91
N VAL A 45 -2.87 6.23 1.03
CA VAL A 45 -2.27 7.57 1.00
C VAL A 45 -2.06 8.06 2.42
N ALA A 46 -0.84 8.49 2.73
CA ALA A 46 -0.50 9.16 3.97
C ALA A 46 -0.14 10.62 3.68
N MET A 47 -0.62 11.54 4.51
CA MET A 47 -0.35 12.97 4.40
C MET A 47 0.27 13.48 5.70
N GLN A 48 1.19 14.44 5.57
CA GLN A 48 1.86 15.07 6.69
C GLN A 48 1.94 16.57 6.44
N GLN A 49 1.32 17.34 7.32
CA GLN A 49 1.45 18.79 7.31
C GLN A 49 2.72 19.21 8.05
N VAL A 50 3.49 20.09 7.44
CA VAL A 50 4.69 20.70 8.02
C VAL A 50 4.67 22.21 7.77
N GLY A 51 5.45 22.96 8.55
CA GLY A 51 5.53 24.42 8.45
C GLY A 51 4.61 25.14 9.41
N THR A 52 4.55 26.47 9.29
CA THR A 52 3.83 27.35 10.22
C THR A 52 2.88 28.26 9.46
N ALA A 53 1.62 28.30 9.88
CA ALA A 53 0.65 29.24 9.37
C ALA A 53 1.15 30.68 9.59
N GLY A 54 1.16 31.48 8.52
CA GLY A 54 1.46 32.90 8.61
C GLY A 54 0.41 33.64 9.43
N VAL A 55 0.83 34.61 10.24
CA VAL A 55 -0.07 35.55 10.94
C VAL A 55 0.12 36.93 10.33
N GLY A 56 -0.99 37.61 9.98
CA GLY A 56 -1.05 39.03 9.58
C GLY A 56 0.09 39.54 8.69
N GLY A 57 -0.06 39.45 7.37
CA GLY A 57 0.88 40.03 6.40
C GLY A 57 2.19 39.23 6.18
N ARG A 58 2.43 38.14 6.92
CA ARG A 58 3.54 37.21 6.66
C ARG A 58 3.14 36.11 5.70
N GLN A 59 4.07 35.70 4.85
CA GLN A 59 3.93 34.55 3.97
C GLN A 59 3.84 33.26 4.80
N ASP A 60 2.96 32.35 4.38
CA ASP A 60 2.79 31.03 4.97
C ASP A 60 3.92 30.08 4.51
N SER A 61 4.48 29.28 5.43
CA SER A 61 5.47 28.24 5.13
C SER A 61 4.88 26.83 5.08
N LEU A 62 3.56 26.70 5.23
CA LEU A 62 2.87 25.42 5.25
C LEU A 62 3.07 24.63 3.97
N ARG A 63 3.34 23.34 4.16
CA ARG A 63 3.47 22.35 3.11
C ARG A 63 2.72 21.10 3.52
N CYS A 64 1.97 20.54 2.60
CA CYS A 64 1.43 19.20 2.72
C CYS A 64 2.33 18.22 1.98
N HIS A 65 3.05 17.38 2.72
CA HIS A 65 3.73 16.22 2.15
C HIS A 65 2.76 15.07 2.06
N TRP A 66 2.93 14.23 1.04
CA TRP A 66 2.13 13.02 0.89
C TRP A 66 2.96 11.89 0.31
N SER A 67 2.53 10.66 0.61
CA SER A 67 3.09 9.42 0.07
C SER A 67 2.00 8.41 -0.18
N VAL A 68 2.16 7.62 -1.24
CA VAL A 68 1.29 6.47 -1.55
C VAL A 68 2.05 5.18 -1.31
N SER A 69 1.43 4.25 -0.62
CA SER A 69 1.93 2.89 -0.39
C SER A 69 0.94 1.88 -0.97
N LEU A 70 1.46 0.72 -1.37
CA LEU A 70 0.70 -0.38 -1.95
C LEU A 70 0.81 -1.61 -1.05
N VAL A 71 -0.32 -2.26 -0.78
CA VAL A 71 -0.41 -3.58 -0.16
C VAL A 71 -1.07 -4.50 -1.18
N VAL A 72 -0.51 -5.67 -1.44
CA VAL A 72 -1.06 -6.68 -2.33
C VAL A 72 -1.27 -7.95 -1.53
N GLU A 73 -2.49 -8.45 -1.51
CA GLU A 73 -2.82 -9.76 -0.97
C GLU A 73 -2.84 -10.76 -2.11
N ARG A 74 -2.20 -11.91 -1.92
CA ARG A 74 -2.25 -13.06 -2.82
C ARG A 74 -3.04 -14.18 -2.17
N GLN A 75 -3.90 -14.81 -2.98
CA GLN A 75 -4.46 -16.13 -2.74
C GLN A 75 -3.96 -17.06 -3.84
N ALA A 76 -3.38 -18.21 -3.48
CA ALA A 76 -2.85 -19.17 -4.45
C ALA A 76 -3.32 -20.59 -4.14
N ARG A 77 -3.58 -21.37 -5.19
CA ARG A 77 -4.02 -22.77 -5.09
C ARG A 77 -3.28 -23.65 -6.08
N LEU A 78 -2.86 -24.83 -5.63
CA LEU A 78 -2.26 -25.87 -6.47
C LEU A 78 -3.28 -26.98 -6.74
N GLY A 79 -3.81 -27.04 -7.97
CA GLY A 79 -4.90 -27.97 -8.31
C GLY A 79 -6.12 -27.81 -7.40
N GLU A 80 -6.64 -28.91 -6.85
CA GLU A 80 -7.72 -28.90 -5.83
C GLU A 80 -7.18 -28.87 -4.39
N GLY A 81 -5.90 -28.51 -4.21
CA GLY A 81 -5.25 -28.44 -2.91
C GLY A 81 -5.67 -27.25 -2.04
N PRO A 82 -5.06 -27.13 -0.84
CA PRO A 82 -5.31 -26.00 0.06
C PRO A 82 -4.89 -24.68 -0.58
N GLU A 83 -5.52 -23.59 -0.11
CA GLU A 83 -5.19 -22.23 -0.51
C GLU A 83 -4.07 -21.66 0.38
N ALA A 84 -3.02 -21.13 -0.24
CA ALA A 84 -1.97 -20.37 0.41
C ALA A 84 -2.24 -18.86 0.27
N ARG A 85 -2.04 -18.11 1.35
CA ARG A 85 -2.20 -16.66 1.36
C ARG A 85 -0.88 -15.98 1.69
N HIS A 86 -0.61 -14.87 1.01
CA HIS A 86 0.57 -14.06 1.27
C HIS A 86 0.25 -12.57 1.14
N THR A 87 0.91 -11.73 1.93
CA THR A 87 0.74 -10.27 1.85
C THR A 87 2.07 -9.64 1.49
N LEU A 88 2.07 -8.87 0.40
CA LEU A 88 3.20 -8.10 -0.07
C LEU A 88 2.94 -6.62 0.18
N ALA A 89 3.96 -5.88 0.56
CA ALA A 89 3.83 -4.45 0.78
C ALA A 89 5.00 -3.69 0.15
N ARG A 90 4.67 -2.56 -0.48
CA ARG A 90 5.65 -1.56 -0.91
C ARG A 90 5.23 -0.21 -0.39
N SER A 91 5.99 0.29 0.58
CA SER A 91 5.84 1.66 1.03
C SER A 91 6.37 2.63 -0.02
N ASN A 92 5.85 3.86 0.01
CA ASN A 92 6.51 4.99 -0.68
C ASN A 92 6.63 4.82 -2.20
N VAL A 93 5.66 4.16 -2.84
CA VAL A 93 5.62 3.96 -4.30
C VAL A 93 5.73 5.30 -5.03
N VAL A 94 4.96 6.30 -4.55
CA VAL A 94 5.02 7.68 -5.02
C VAL A 94 5.02 8.62 -3.83
N LYS A 95 5.70 9.76 -3.96
CA LYS A 95 5.67 10.85 -2.97
C LYS A 95 5.55 12.19 -3.66
N GLY A 96 5.05 13.18 -2.92
CA GLY A 96 5.07 14.56 -3.37
C GLY A 96 4.81 15.55 -2.25
N SER A 97 4.72 16.82 -2.64
CA SER A 97 4.34 17.89 -1.72
C SER A 97 3.50 18.94 -2.45
N ALA A 98 2.64 19.63 -1.72
CA ALA A 98 1.89 20.79 -2.18
C ALA A 98 2.04 21.94 -1.18
N PRO A 99 2.00 23.21 -1.63
CA PRO A 99 1.92 24.35 -0.73
C PRO A 99 0.58 24.38 0.02
N GLY A 100 0.61 24.88 1.26
CA GLY A 100 -0.56 25.05 2.11
C GLY A 100 -0.89 23.83 2.97
N TRP A 101 -2.10 23.85 3.53
CA TRP A 101 -2.63 22.84 4.45
C TRP A 101 -2.84 21.49 3.76
N CYS A 102 -2.67 20.40 4.51
CA CYS A 102 -3.18 19.11 4.04
C CYS A 102 -4.71 19.13 4.06
N PRO A 103 -5.38 18.78 2.95
CA PRO A 103 -6.83 18.75 2.95
C PRO A 103 -7.33 17.64 3.87
N GLN A 104 -8.37 17.94 4.64
CA GLN A 104 -8.94 17.02 5.62
C GLN A 104 -9.84 15.93 4.99
N GLN A 105 -10.18 16.06 3.71
CA GLN A 105 -11.18 15.21 3.06
C GLN A 105 -10.55 14.26 2.02
N GLY A 106 -11.08 13.02 1.95
CA GLY A 106 -10.53 11.89 1.19
C GLY A 106 -10.39 12.09 -0.32
N HIS A 107 -11.05 13.10 -0.89
CA HIS A 107 -10.98 13.40 -2.32
C HIS A 107 -9.58 13.77 -2.82
N LEU A 108 -8.66 14.27 -1.99
CA LEU A 108 -7.27 14.43 -2.44
C LEU A 108 -6.56 13.07 -2.54
N ALA A 109 -6.78 12.15 -1.61
CA ALA A 109 -6.19 10.81 -1.66
C ALA A 109 -6.63 10.07 -2.92
N GLU A 110 -7.93 10.14 -3.26
CA GLU A 110 -8.49 9.61 -4.50
C GLU A 110 -7.81 10.19 -5.73
N ARG A 111 -7.69 11.53 -5.81
CA ARG A 111 -7.02 12.19 -6.94
C ARG A 111 -5.55 11.83 -7.04
N ILE A 112 -4.85 11.69 -5.91
CA ILE A 112 -3.43 11.30 -5.92
C ILE A 112 -3.29 9.89 -6.47
N ALA A 113 -4.05 8.91 -5.97
CA ALA A 113 -3.93 7.55 -6.49
C ALA A 113 -4.37 7.46 -7.96
N ALA A 114 -5.47 8.13 -8.33
CA ALA A 114 -5.95 8.16 -9.71
C ALA A 114 -4.91 8.76 -10.67
N ARG A 115 -4.22 9.83 -10.25
CA ARG A 115 -3.13 10.44 -11.04
C ARG A 115 -1.92 9.51 -11.20
N HIS A 116 -1.66 8.67 -10.20
CA HIS A 116 -0.48 7.79 -10.15
C HIS A 116 -0.82 6.32 -10.39
N ARG A 117 -1.93 6.05 -11.08
CA ARG A 117 -2.42 4.69 -11.34
C ARG A 117 -1.38 3.82 -12.05
N ASP A 118 -0.66 4.37 -13.01
CA ASP A 118 0.33 3.63 -13.79
C ASP A 118 1.56 3.28 -12.94
N ASP A 119 2.03 4.20 -12.10
CA ASP A 119 3.12 3.96 -11.13
C ASP A 119 2.72 2.84 -10.14
N LEU A 120 1.48 2.88 -9.65
CA LEU A 120 0.93 1.89 -8.74
C LEU A 120 0.78 0.51 -9.40
N HIS A 121 0.36 0.49 -10.66
CA HIS A 121 0.25 -0.74 -11.45
C HIS A 121 1.63 -1.35 -11.72
N ALA A 122 2.61 -0.55 -12.11
CA ALA A 122 3.98 -1.00 -12.28
C ALA A 122 4.56 -1.55 -10.96
N ALA A 123 4.26 -0.90 -9.82
CA ALA A 123 4.66 -1.39 -8.52
C ALA A 123 3.98 -2.73 -8.14
N MET A 124 2.70 -2.91 -8.49
CA MET A 124 1.99 -4.18 -8.29
C MET A 124 2.65 -5.29 -9.11
N MET A 125 2.91 -5.06 -10.39
CA MET A 125 3.58 -6.06 -11.25
C MET A 125 4.98 -6.40 -10.77
N ALA A 126 5.72 -5.41 -10.25
CA ALA A 126 7.01 -5.67 -9.63
C ALA A 126 6.90 -6.55 -8.38
N LEU A 127 5.86 -6.38 -7.55
CA LEU A 127 5.61 -7.24 -6.38
C LEU A 127 5.21 -8.66 -6.81
N VAL A 128 4.35 -8.80 -7.82
CA VAL A 128 3.97 -10.10 -8.40
C VAL A 128 5.20 -10.85 -8.91
N GLU A 129 6.09 -10.17 -9.63
CA GLU A 129 7.32 -10.80 -10.13
C GLU A 129 8.27 -11.22 -8.99
N GLN A 130 8.41 -10.39 -7.95
CA GLN A 130 9.21 -10.73 -6.76
C GLN A 130 8.65 -11.95 -6.01
N ASP A 131 7.33 -12.12 -6.00
CA ASP A 131 6.63 -13.22 -5.34
C ASP A 131 6.79 -14.57 -6.07
N ARG A 132 7.20 -14.57 -7.36
CA ARG A 132 7.29 -15.77 -8.19
C ARG A 132 8.13 -16.89 -7.58
N ALA A 133 9.26 -16.57 -6.96
CA ALA A 133 10.10 -17.59 -6.31
C ALA A 133 9.44 -18.16 -5.04
N LEU A 134 8.75 -17.30 -4.28
CA LEU A 134 8.10 -17.68 -3.04
C LEU A 134 6.90 -18.59 -3.29
N ILE A 135 6.05 -18.27 -4.26
CA ILE A 135 4.87 -19.08 -4.58
C ILE A 135 5.26 -20.49 -5.05
N LEU A 136 6.37 -20.65 -5.78
CA LEU A 136 6.91 -21.97 -6.14
C LEU A 136 7.36 -22.75 -4.90
N ALA A 137 8.08 -22.11 -3.97
CA ALA A 137 8.50 -22.73 -2.71
C ALA A 137 7.31 -23.05 -1.78
N GLU A 138 6.23 -22.28 -1.83
CA GLU A 138 4.97 -22.61 -1.16
C GLU A 138 4.31 -23.85 -1.77
N ALA A 139 4.27 -23.95 -3.11
CA ALA A 139 3.73 -25.11 -3.81
C ALA A 139 4.48 -26.40 -3.46
N ASP A 140 5.81 -26.36 -3.36
CA ASP A 140 6.60 -27.50 -2.94
C ASP A 140 6.30 -27.94 -1.50
N ARG A 141 6.04 -26.99 -0.59
CA ARG A 141 5.63 -27.28 0.80
C ARG A 141 4.22 -27.85 0.88
N MET A 142 3.27 -27.35 0.09
CA MET A 142 1.90 -27.87 0.03
C MET A 142 1.84 -29.33 -0.46
N ARG A 143 2.81 -29.75 -1.28
CA ARG A 143 2.97 -31.17 -1.68
C ARG A 143 3.31 -32.08 -0.48
N GLY A 144 4.01 -31.56 0.53
CA GLY A 144 4.58 -32.33 1.64
C GLY A 144 3.66 -32.55 2.84
N ALA A 145 2.47 -31.94 2.88
CA ALA A 145 1.51 -32.20 3.95
C ALA A 145 0.86 -33.58 3.73
N PRO A 146 1.04 -34.57 4.63
CA PRO A 146 0.38 -35.86 4.52
C PRO A 146 -1.15 -35.64 4.53
N ARG A 147 -1.85 -36.30 3.61
CA ARG A 147 -3.30 -36.48 3.73
C ARG A 147 -3.49 -37.55 4.82
N GLU A 148 -3.79 -37.15 6.05
CA GLU A 148 -4.32 -38.09 7.05
C GLU A 148 -5.69 -38.57 6.56
N SER A 149 -5.77 -39.86 6.22
CA SER A 149 -6.99 -40.61 5.91
C SER A 149 -7.27 -41.62 7.01
#